data_AF-A0A9N9KGP0-F1
#
_entry.id   AF-A0A9N9KGP0-F1
#
_cell.length_a   1.000
_cell.length_b   1.000
_cell.length_c   1.000
_cell.angle_alpha   90.00
_cell.angle_beta   90.00
_cell.angle_gamma   90.00
#
_symmetry.space_group_name_H-M   'P 1'
#
loop_
_entity.id
_entity.type
_entity.pdbx_description
1 polymer ?
#
loop_
_entity_poly.entity_id
_entity_poly.type
_entity_poly.pdbx_seq_one_letter_code
_entity_poly.pdbx_strand_id
1 'polypeptide(L)'
;NKGEIGDFGLSHHLRDKSLTGCVVTRWYRAPELLLKERRYDTAIDMWAIGCVFGEMLKGSPILRGRSDQDQLDLIFKLCGTPTEEDWPGWTSITNDVQVVPNNYKRK
;
A
#
# COMPACT_ATOMS: atom_id res chain seq x y z
N ASN A 1 9.34 44.40 -34.31
CA ASN A 1 8.05 43.71 -34.16
C ASN A 1 7.90 42.63 -35.22
N LYS A 2 8.29 41.40 -34.88
CA LYS A 2 7.98 40.19 -35.63
C LYS A 2 7.40 39.20 -34.63
N GLY A 3 6.12 38.90 -34.77
CA GLY A 3 5.52 37.72 -34.17
C GLY A 3 5.65 36.58 -35.17
N GLU A 4 6.02 35.41 -34.69
CA GLU A 4 5.87 34.13 -35.38
C GLU A 4 5.87 33.05 -34.30
N ILE A 5 4.74 32.35 -34.21
CA ILE A 5 4.40 31.33 -33.23
C ILE A 5 5.20 30.08 -33.58
N GLY A 6 6.08 29.65 -32.67
CA GLY A 6 6.86 28.43 -32.79
C GLY A 6 6.18 27.23 -32.14
N ASP A 7 5.61 26.38 -32.99
CA ASP A 7 5.47 24.93 -32.93
C ASP A 7 5.01 24.21 -31.64
N PHE A 8 3.86 23.55 -31.76
CA PHE A 8 3.31 22.55 -30.83
C PHE A 8 4.03 21.20 -30.96
N GLY A 9 5.34 21.18 -30.70
CA GLY A 9 6.21 20.02 -30.87
C GLY A 9 6.39 19.10 -29.65
N LEU A 10 5.54 19.19 -28.62
CA LEU A 10 5.54 18.25 -27.48
C LEU A 10 4.29 17.36 -27.48
N SER A 11 3.92 16.85 -28.65
CA SER A 11 3.24 15.56 -28.77
C SER A 11 4.25 14.46 -28.42
N HIS A 12 4.67 14.41 -27.15
CA HIS A 12 5.36 13.24 -26.67
C HIS A 12 4.28 12.18 -26.46
N HIS A 13 4.24 11.28 -27.42
CA HIS A 13 3.49 10.06 -27.49
C HIS A 13 3.92 9.11 -26.35
N LEU A 14 3.80 9.54 -25.10
CA LEU A 14 3.95 8.68 -23.93
C LEU A 14 2.61 8.00 -23.68
N ARG A 15 2.36 7.00 -24.51
CA ARG A 15 1.74 5.75 -24.07
C ARG A 15 2.66 5.10 -23.03
N ASP A 16 2.83 5.77 -21.90
CA ASP A 16 3.48 5.19 -20.74
C ASP A 16 2.78 5.71 -19.50
N LYS A 17 1.73 4.99 -19.11
CA LYS A 17 1.05 5.10 -17.81
C LYS A 17 1.97 4.65 -16.66
N SER A 18 3.26 4.95 -16.73
CA SER A 18 4.28 4.52 -15.78
C SER A 18 4.99 5.70 -15.11
N LEU A 19 4.52 6.93 -15.31
CA LEU A 19 4.94 8.05 -14.49
C LEU A 19 4.18 8.02 -13.16
N THR A 20 4.92 7.60 -12.14
CA THR A 20 4.84 8.18 -10.79
C THR A 20 3.51 8.01 -10.10
N GLY A 21 3.15 6.76 -9.83
CA GLY A 21 2.27 6.41 -8.73
C GLY A 21 2.94 6.74 -7.39
N CYS A 22 2.99 8.04 -7.08
CA CYS A 22 2.97 8.60 -5.74
C CYS A 22 3.81 7.83 -4.71
N VAL A 23 5.09 8.17 -4.69
CA VAL A 23 6.12 7.78 -3.72
C VAL A 23 5.81 8.37 -2.33
N VAL A 24 4.59 8.19 -1.84
CA VAL A 24 4.32 8.16 -0.41
C VAL A 24 4.63 6.73 -0.03
N THR A 25 5.65 6.53 0.79
CA THR A 25 6.26 5.24 1.07
C THR A 25 5.18 4.23 1.46
N ARG A 26 4.82 3.32 0.53
CA ARG A 26 3.84 2.23 0.70
C ARG A 26 4.00 1.46 2.02
N TRP A 27 5.21 1.49 2.54
CA TRP A 27 5.69 0.93 3.80
C TRP A 27 4.84 1.29 5.01
N TYR A 28 4.17 2.45 5.00
CA TYR A 28 3.33 2.94 6.11
C TYR A 28 1.83 2.78 5.87
N ARG A 29 1.41 2.17 4.75
CA ARG A 29 -0.01 1.96 4.46
C ARG A 29 -0.58 0.83 5.30
N ALA A 30 -1.75 1.08 5.86
CA ALA A 30 -2.52 0.10 6.62
C ALA A 30 -3.07 -1.02 5.70
N PRO A 31 -3.28 -2.24 6.23
CA PRO A 31 -3.76 -3.37 5.44
C PRO A 31 -5.13 -3.11 4.77
N GLU A 32 -6.06 -2.42 5.44
CA GLU A 32 -7.37 -2.02 4.90
C GLU A 32 -7.24 -1.15 3.63
N LEU A 33 -6.25 -0.26 3.61
CA LEU A 33 -5.99 0.63 2.47
C LEU A 33 -5.44 -0.16 1.28
N LEU A 34 -4.63 -1.19 1.55
CA LEU A 34 -4.08 -2.09 0.55
C LEU A 34 -5.14 -3.07 0.02
N LEU A 35 -6.10 -3.45 0.87
CA LEU A 35 -7.27 -4.26 0.53
C LEU A 35 -8.39 -3.46 -0.13
N LYS A 36 -8.19 -2.15 -0.38
CA LYS A 36 -9.15 -1.24 -1.02
C LYS A 36 -10.51 -1.19 -0.31
N GLU A 37 -10.51 -1.40 1.00
CA GLU A 37 -11.71 -1.25 1.82
C GLU A 37 -12.17 0.21 1.77
N ARG A 38 -13.48 0.44 1.63
CA ARG A 38 -14.03 1.82 1.47
C ARG A 38 -14.18 2.52 2.81
N ARG A 39 -14.05 1.78 3.92
CA ARG A 39 -14.10 2.31 5.28
C ARG A 39 -12.70 2.77 5.69
N TYR A 40 -12.44 4.05 5.49
CA TYR A 40 -11.28 4.73 6.07
C TYR A 40 -11.64 5.18 7.49
N ASP A 41 -10.88 4.70 8.48
CA ASP A 41 -11.08 5.03 9.90
C ASP A 41 -9.76 5.49 10.53
N THR A 42 -9.84 6.04 11.74
CA THR A 42 -8.74 6.48 12.61
C THR A 42 -7.70 5.37 12.86
N ALA A 43 -8.05 4.10 12.61
CA ALA A 43 -7.16 2.96 12.67
C ALA A 43 -5.96 3.07 11.71
N ILE A 44 -6.11 3.75 10.57
CA ILE A 44 -5.05 3.92 9.58
C ILE A 44 -3.90 4.77 10.14
N ASP A 45 -4.22 5.82 10.89
CA ASP A 45 -3.22 6.69 11.52
C ASP A 45 -2.47 5.93 12.62
N MET A 46 -3.18 5.12 13.41
CA MET A 46 -2.58 4.26 14.43
C MET A 46 -1.62 3.23 13.82
N TRP A 47 -1.95 2.70 12.65
CA TRP A 47 -1.06 1.80 11.90
C TRP A 47 0.24 2.50 11.47
N ALA A 48 0.12 3.70 10.90
CA ALA A 48 1.29 4.48 10.48
C ALA A 48 2.20 4.80 11.67
N ILE A 49 1.63 5.18 12.81
CA ILE A 49 2.37 5.41 14.07
C ILE A 49 3.09 4.13 14.51
N GLY A 50 2.43 2.97 14.45
CA GLY A 50 3.05 1.68 14.77
C GLY A 50 4.25 1.35 13.86
N CYS A 51 4.15 1.67 12.58
CA CYS A 51 5.25 1.51 11.63
C CYS A 51 6.45 2.42 11.95
N VAL A 52 6.19 3.70 12.25
CA VAL A 52 7.22 4.66 12.65
C VAL A 52 7.89 4.22 13.96
N PHE A 53 7.10 3.80 14.95
CA PHE A 53 7.62 3.33 16.22
C PHE A 53 8.50 2.09 16.05
N GLY A 54 8.06 1.12 15.23
CA GLY A 54 8.85 -0.06 14.90
C GLY A 54 10.16 0.29 14.16
N GLU A 55 10.12 1.27 13.27
CA GLU A 55 11.31 1.78 12.59
C GLU A 55 12.30 2.44 13.55
N MET A 56 11.82 3.24 14.51
CA MET A 56 12.66 3.84 15.54
C MET A 56 13.38 2.78 16.39
N LEU A 57 12.69 1.69 16.74
CA LEU A 57 13.29 0.60 17.51
C LEU A 57 14.32 -0.21 16.71
N LYS A 58 14.08 -0.40 15.41
CA LYS A 58 14.95 -1.22 14.53
C LYS A 58 16.05 -0.42 13.84
N GLY A 59 15.96 0.92 13.85
CA GLY A 59 16.81 1.82 13.08
C GLY A 59 16.64 1.69 11.56
N SER A 60 15.60 0.98 11.11
CA SER A 60 15.36 0.71 9.68
C SER A 60 13.89 0.34 9.43
N PRO A 61 13.35 0.69 8.24
CA PRO A 61 11.94 0.43 7.93
C PRO A 61 11.57 -1.05 8.07
N ILE A 62 10.54 -1.33 8.87
CA ILE A 62 10.11 -2.68 9.25
C ILE A 62 9.38 -3.42 8.13
N LEU A 63 8.68 -2.69 7.26
CA LEU A 63 7.83 -3.23 6.19
C LEU A 63 8.23 -2.59 4.86
N ARG A 64 9.01 -3.29 4.04
CA ARG A 64 9.56 -2.78 2.78
C ARG A 64 8.95 -3.47 1.57
N GLY A 65 7.62 -3.44 1.45
CA GLY A 65 6.91 -4.09 0.36
C GLY A 65 7.20 -3.44 -0.98
N ARG A 66 7.50 -4.27 -1.98
CA ARG A 66 7.76 -3.87 -3.38
C ARG A 66 6.45 -3.71 -4.18
N SER A 67 5.40 -4.43 -3.78
CA SER A 67 4.05 -4.35 -4.33
C SER A 67 3.01 -4.27 -3.20
N ASP A 68 1.75 -3.97 -3.51
CA ASP A 68 0.69 -3.97 -2.50
C ASP A 68 0.52 -5.36 -1.88
N GLN A 69 0.64 -6.42 -2.68
CA GLN A 69 0.59 -7.81 -2.23
C GLN A 69 1.78 -8.18 -1.32
N ASP A 70 2.99 -7.76 -1.69
CA ASP A 70 4.20 -7.99 -0.89
C ASP A 70 4.16 -7.22 0.43
N GLN A 71 3.62 -5.99 0.40
CA GLN A 71 3.39 -5.21 1.61
C GLN A 71 2.39 -5.91 2.54
N LEU A 72 1.27 -6.43 2.01
CA LEU A 72 0.30 -7.22 2.78
C LEU A 72 0.91 -8.49 3.37
N ASP A 73 1.72 -9.22 2.60
CA ASP A 73 2.38 -10.43 3.09
C ASP A 73 3.35 -10.13 4.25
N LEU A 74 4.12 -9.04 4.15
CA LEU A 74 4.99 -8.58 5.23
C LEU A 74 4.19 -8.19 6.48
N ILE A 75 3.02 -7.56 6.30
CA ILE A 75 2.11 -7.21 7.39
C ILE A 75 1.62 -8.46 8.10
N PHE A 76 1.10 -9.45 7.38
CA PHE A 76 0.61 -10.69 7.97
C PHE A 76 1.73 -11.51 8.60
N LYS A 77 2.94 -11.45 8.05
CA LYS A 77 4.11 -12.07 8.66
C LYS A 77 4.50 -11.44 9.98
N LEU A 78 4.28 -10.13 10.15
CA LEU A 78 4.58 -9.39 11.38
C LEU A 78 3.47 -9.55 12.42
N CYS A 79 2.22 -9.37 12.02
CA CYS A 79 1.05 -9.28 12.89
C CYS A 79 0.24 -10.59 12.98
N GLY A 80 0.59 -11.60 12.19
CA GLY A 80 -0.22 -12.79 11.94
C GLY A 80 -1.27 -12.56 10.86
N THR A 81 -1.74 -13.66 10.27
CA THR A 81 -2.81 -13.63 9.28
C THR A 81 -4.16 -13.47 9.96
N PRO A 82 -4.95 -12.43 9.62
CA PRO A 82 -6.29 -12.25 10.18
C PRO A 82 -7.19 -13.45 9.86
N THR A 83 -8.13 -13.72 10.75
CA THR A 83 -9.22 -14.68 10.54
C THR A 83 -10.58 -13.97 10.58
N GLU A 84 -11.66 -14.66 10.25
CA GLU A 84 -13.03 -14.11 10.37
C GLU A 84 -13.39 -13.68 11.79
N GLU A 85 -12.77 -14.28 12.81
CA GLU A 85 -12.98 -13.89 14.20
C GLU A 85 -12.30 -12.55 14.53
N ASP A 86 -11.10 -12.33 13.97
CA ASP A 86 -10.34 -11.09 14.16
C ASP A 86 -10.86 -9.93 13.31
N TRP A 87 -11.30 -10.24 12.09
CA TRP A 87 -11.77 -9.27 11.11
C TRP A 87 -13.01 -9.84 10.40
N PRO A 88 -14.22 -9.50 10.87
CA PRO A 88 -15.46 -9.94 10.24
C PRO A 88 -15.52 -9.49 8.77
N GLY A 89 -15.66 -10.44 7.85
CA GLY A 89 -15.66 -10.17 6.40
C GLY A 89 -14.29 -10.35 5.72
N TRP A 90 -13.29 -10.84 6.45
CA TRP A 90 -11.95 -11.14 5.94
C TRP A 90 -11.95 -11.95 4.64
N THR A 91 -12.69 -13.06 4.61
CA THR A 91 -12.77 -13.99 3.47
C THR A 91 -13.36 -13.32 2.25
N SER A 92 -14.40 -12.49 2.45
CA SER A 92 -15.01 -11.71 1.36
C SER A 92 -14.01 -10.72 0.76
N ILE A 93 -13.31 -9.95 1.62
CA ILE A 93 -12.30 -8.98 1.20
C ILE A 93 -11.15 -9.68 0.47
N THR A 94 -10.63 -10.80 0.98
CA THR A 94 -9.53 -11.53 0.34
C THR A 94 -9.91 -12.09 -1.03
N ASN A 95 -11.16 -12.55 -1.20
CA ASN A 95 -11.66 -13.03 -2.49
C ASN A 95 -11.80 -11.87 -3.49
N ASP A 96 -12.32 -10.72 -3.06
CA ASP A 96 -12.51 -9.56 -3.94
C ASP A 96 -11.18 -8.98 -4.43
N VAL A 97 -10.16 -8.97 -3.56
CA VAL A 97 -8.83 -8.44 -3.88
C VAL A 97 -7.93 -9.53 -4.51
N GLN A 98 -8.40 -10.78 -4.61
CA GLN A 98 -7.64 -11.95 -5.06
C GLN A 98 -6.33 -12.13 -4.26
N VAL A 99 -6.37 -11.79 -2.98
CA VAL A 99 -5.26 -11.95 -2.04
C VAL A 99 -5.40 -13.34 -1.42
N VAL A 100 -4.39 -14.19 -1.59
CA VAL A 100 -4.31 -15.46 -0.85
C VAL A 100 -3.33 -15.26 0.28
N PRO A 101 -3.78 -14.92 1.50
CA PRO A 101 -2.88 -14.71 2.61
C PRO A 101 -2.24 -16.04 3.01
N ASN A 102 -0.91 -16.05 3.17
CA ASN A 102 -0.21 -17.17 3.78
C ASN A 102 -0.69 -17.36 5.22
N ASN A 103 -0.65 -18.58 5.77
CA ASN A 103 -1.13 -18.83 7.13
C ASN A 103 -0.03 -18.55 8.17
N TYR A 104 0.20 -17.27 8.48
CA TYR A 104 1.18 -16.85 9.48
C TYR A 104 0.57 -16.92 10.88
N LYS A 105 1.20 -17.71 11.76
CA LYS A 105 0.84 -17.74 13.18
C LYS A 105 1.19 -16.42 13.84
N ARG A 106 0.26 -15.84 14.61
CA ARG A 106 0.57 -14.78 15.57
C ARG A 106 1.62 -15.30 16.55
N LYS A 107 2.71 -14.53 16.71
CA LYS A 107 3.75 -14.79 17.72
C LYS A 107 3.35 -14.20 19.06
#